data_AF-A0A391P2W5-F1
#
_entry.id   AF-A0A391P2W5-F1
#
_cell.length_a   1.000
_cell.length_b   1.000
_cell.length_c   1.000
_cell.angle_alpha   90.00
_cell.angle_beta   90.00
_cell.angle_gamma   90.00
#
_symmetry.space_group_name_H-M   'P 1'
#
loop_
_entity.id
_entity.type
_entity.pdbx_description
1 polymer ?
#
loop_
_entity_poly.entity_id
_entity_poly.type
_entity_poly.pdbx_seq_one_letter_code
_entity_poly.pdbx_strand_id
1 'polypeptide(L)' 'MNGVWKMNEDKQIVICKRCKKPEYWEEMRWLSGSCLCRDCYRAQWEQEEGELYRWNDLDGERPTMEEYEEARWKSC' A
#
# COMPACT_ATOMS: atom_id res chain seq x y z
N MET A 1 -29.51 3.51 10.63
CA MET A 1 -28.33 4.39 10.52
C MET A 1 -27.57 4.01 9.27
N ASN A 2 -27.14 5.04 8.54
CA ASN A 2 -26.40 5.09 7.29
C ASN A 2 -25.57 3.84 6.91
N GLY A 3 -25.69 3.45 5.64
CA GLY A 3 -24.99 2.31 5.05
C GLY A 3 -23.48 2.47 5.05
N VAL A 4 -22.79 1.33 5.18
CA VAL A 4 -21.39 1.20 4.85
C VAL A 4 -21.32 0.35 3.58
N TRP A 5 -21.23 1.01 2.44
CA TRP A 5 -20.81 0.36 1.20
C TRP A 5 -19.30 0.13 1.28
N LYS A 6 -18.84 -1.10 1.10
CA LYS A 6 -17.50 -1.37 0.56
C LYS A 6 -17.62 -2.54 -0.42
N MET A 7 -18.07 -2.24 -1.64
CA MET A 7 -17.65 -3.03 -2.79
C MET A 7 -16.17 -2.71 -3.01
N ASN A 8 -15.28 -3.57 -2.49
CA ASN A 8 -13.83 -3.51 -2.72
C ASN A 8 -13.39 -4.78 -3.48
N GLU A 9 -14.18 -5.23 -4.46
CA GLU A 9 -13.84 -6.42 -5.26
C GLU A 9 -12.78 -6.12 -6.33
N ASP A 10 -12.49 -4.85 -6.63
CA ASP A 10 -11.62 -4.44 -7.75
C ASP A 10 -10.23 -3.92 -7.35
N LYS A 11 -9.93 -3.78 -6.06
CA LYS A 11 -8.62 -3.25 -5.64
C LYS A 11 -7.53 -4.31 -5.81
N GLN A 12 -6.64 -4.09 -6.78
CA GLN A 12 -5.52 -4.99 -7.00
C GLN A 12 -4.52 -4.91 -5.82
N ILE A 13 -4.32 -6.02 -5.12
CA ILE A 13 -3.29 -6.15 -4.08
C ILE A 13 -1.99 -6.64 -4.71
N VAL A 14 -0.87 -6.02 -4.35
CA VAL A 14 0.47 -6.36 -4.82
C VAL A 14 1.45 -6.51 -3.65
N ILE A 15 2.53 -7.25 -3.85
CA ILE A 15 3.61 -7.39 -2.86
C ILE A 15 4.71 -6.36 -3.12
N CYS A 16 5.00 -5.53 -2.12
CA CYS A 16 6.13 -4.61 -2.18
C CYS A 16 7.45 -5.36 -2.38
N LYS A 17 8.20 -4.98 -3.42
CA LYS A 17 9.47 -5.65 -3.75
C LYS A 17 10.55 -5.47 -2.68
N ARG A 18 10.49 -4.38 -1.89
CA ARG A 18 11.47 -4.03 -0.86
C ARG A 18 11.19 -4.71 0.49
N CYS A 19 10.01 -4.50 1.07
CA CYS A 19 9.68 -5.04 2.40
C CYS A 19 8.85 -6.33 2.41
N LYS A 20 8.43 -6.83 1.23
CA LYS A 20 7.61 -8.04 1.06
C LYS A 20 6.24 -7.99 1.74
N LYS A 21 5.79 -6.81 2.15
CA LYS A 21 4.43 -6.59 2.67
C LYS A 21 3.44 -6.32 1.53
N PRO A 22 2.18 -6.73 1.68
CA PRO A 22 1.12 -6.43 0.73
C PRO A 22 0.72 -4.95 0.81
N GLU A 23 0.30 -4.39 -0.31
CA GLU A 23 -0.19 -3.02 -0.45
C GLU A 23 -1.15 -2.96 -1.65
N TYR A 24 -2.08 -2.01 -1.64
CA TYR A 24 -2.92 -1.76 -2.81
C TYR A 24 -2.09 -1.13 -3.94
N TRP A 25 -2.25 -1.63 -5.18
CA TRP A 25 -1.51 -1.12 -6.33
C TRP A 25 -1.72 0.38 -6.55
N GLU A 26 -2.94 0.87 -6.38
CA GLU A 26 -3.31 2.29 -6.45
C GLU A 26 -2.68 3.14 -5.32
N GLU A 27 -2.30 2.52 -4.20
CA GLU A 27 -1.66 3.19 -3.06
C GLU A 27 -0.12 3.12 -3.10
N MET A 28 0.47 2.50 -4.12
CA MET A 28 1.91 2.58 -4.35
C MET A 28 2.33 4.03 -4.63
N ARG A 29 3.53 4.38 -4.20
CA ARG A 29 4.11 5.73 -4.37
C ARG A 29 5.39 5.65 -5.18
N TRP A 30 5.67 6.72 -5.90
CA TRP A 30 6.90 6.87 -6.69
C TRP A 30 7.82 7.86 -6.00
N LEU A 31 9.06 7.45 -5.75
CA LEU A 31 10.12 8.33 -5.26
C LEU A 31 11.43 7.95 -5.93
N SER A 32 12.13 8.94 -6.49
CA SER A 32 13.46 8.77 -7.09
C SER A 32 13.53 7.59 -8.08
N GLY A 33 12.50 7.46 -8.92
CA GLY A 33 12.39 6.40 -9.94
C GLY A 33 11.98 5.01 -9.42
N SER A 34 11.73 4.86 -8.12
CA SER A 34 11.30 3.61 -7.50
C SER A 34 9.81 3.63 -7.17
N CYS A 35 9.09 2.56 -7.54
CA CYS A 35 7.71 2.32 -7.11
C CYS A 35 7.71 1.48 -5.82
N LEU A 36 7.20 2.06 -4.73
CA LEU A 36 7.33 1.57 -3.36
C LEU A 36 5.98 1.58 -2.64
N CYS A 37 5.78 0.67 -1.68
CA CYS A 37 4.65 0.80 -0.76
C CYS A 37 4.82 2.02 0.16
N ARG A 38 3.74 2.42 0.82
CA ARG A 38 3.71 3.63 1.64
C ARG A 38 4.77 3.67 2.75
N ASP A 39 5.08 2.53 3.39
CA ASP A 39 6.16 2.44 4.39
C ASP A 39 7.54 2.66 3.78
N CYS A 40 7.81 2.00 2.65
CA CYS A 40 9.11 2.10 2.00
C CYS A 40 9.31 3.47 1.37
N TYR A 41 8.23 4.10 0.90
CA TYR A 41 8.23 5.48 0.46
C TYR A 41 8.60 6.42 1.62
N ARG A 42 7.91 6.31 2.77
CA ARG A 42 8.21 7.10 3.98
C ARG A 42 9.68 6.98 4.37
N ALA A 43 10.17 5.75 4.54
CA ALA A 43 11.54 5.50 4.95
C ALA A 43 12.58 6.03 3.95
N GLN A 44 12.29 5.98 2.64
CA GLN A 44 13.19 6.53 1.64
C GLN A 44 13.15 8.05 1.61
N TRP A 45 11.97 8.66 1.73
CA TRP A 45 11.84 10.10 1.81
C TRP A 45 12.60 10.66 3.02
N GLU A 46 12.44 10.06 4.19
CA GLU A 46 13.16 10.47 5.41
C GLU A 46 14.68 10.32 5.26
N GLN A 47 15.13 9.31 4.50
CA GLN A 47 16.54 9.11 4.19
C GLN A 47 17.08 10.16 3.19
N GLU A 48 16.29 10.53 2.18
CA GLU A 48 16.67 11.50 1.15
C GLU A 48 16.66 12.94 1.67
N GLU A 49 15.66 13.31 2.47
CA GLU A 49 15.48 14.67 3.02
C GLU A 49 16.20 14.87 4.36
N GLY A 50 16.43 13.79 5.13
CA GLY A 50 17.06 13.86 6.45
C GLY A 50 16.13 14.37 7.56
N GLU A 51 14.83 14.47 7.31
CA GLU A 51 13.79 14.87 8.26
C GLU A 51 12.73 13.79 8.43
N LEU A 52 11.98 13.81 9.52
CA LEU A 52 10.87 12.89 9.75
C LEU A 52 9.66 13.26 8.89
N TYR A 53 9.02 12.25 8.30
CA TYR A 53 7.84 12.44 7.48
C TYR A 53 6.66 12.90 8.34
N ARG A 54 6.15 14.10 8.08
CA ARG A 54 5.14 14.76 8.94
C ARG A 54 3.70 14.65 8.44
N TRP A 55 3.48 14.16 7.22
CA TRP A 55 2.14 14.06 6.64
C TRP A 55 1.49 12.72 6.99
N ASN A 56 0.17 12.71 7.11
CA ASN A 56 -0.64 11.54 7.46
C ASN A 56 -1.31 10.89 6.24
N ASP A 57 -0.94 11.29 5.02
CA ASP A 57 -1.49 10.81 3.75
C ASP A 57 -1.15 9.33 3.47
N LEU A 58 -0.27 8.74 4.27
CA LEU A 58 0.17 7.36 4.17
C LEU A 58 -0.54 6.41 5.15
N ASP A 59 -1.35 6.93 6.07
CA ASP A 59 -1.96 6.17 7.17
C ASP A 59 -3.37 5.64 6.83
N GLY A 60 -3.51 5.08 5.63
CA GLY A 60 -4.75 4.45 5.18
C GLY A 60 -4.82 2.95 5.48
N GLU A 61 -6.01 2.37 5.27
CA GLU A 61 -6.22 0.92 5.33
C GLU A 61 -5.26 0.19 4.39
N ARG A 62 -4.79 -0.97 4.84
CA ARG A 62 -3.82 -1.80 4.12
C ARG A 62 -4.35 -3.21 4.01
N PRO A 63 -4.09 -3.88 2.88
CA PRO A 63 -4.42 -5.27 2.76
C PRO A 63 -3.53 -6.09 3.71
N THR A 64 -4.10 -7.18 4.18
CA THR A 64 -3.42 -8.26 4.88
C THR A 64 -2.85 -9.26 3.88
N MET A 65 -2.01 -10.17 4.38
CA MET A 65 -1.53 -11.29 3.57
C MET A 65 -2.66 -12.26 3.20
N GLU A 66 -3.63 -12.45 4.10
CA GLU A 66 -4.80 -13.29 3.86
C GLU A 66 -5.65 -12.73 2.71
N GLU A 67 -5.96 -11.43 2.72
CA GLU A 67 -6.69 -10.77 1.62
C GLU A 67 -5.95 -10.88 0.28
N TYR A 68 -4.61 -10.80 0.29
CA TYR A 68 -3.80 -11.02 -0.92
C TYR A 68 -3.93 -12.46 -1.45
N GLU A 69 -3.88 -13.45 -0.56
CA GLU A 69 -4.00 -14.87 -0.93
C GLU A 69 -5.39 -15.19 -1.47
N GLU A 70 -6.44 -14.66 -0.85
CA GLU A 70 -7.82 -14.78 -1.33
C GLU A 70 -7.99 -14.13 -2.71
N ALA A 71 -7.49 -12.92 -2.91
CA ALA A 71 -7.54 -12.23 -4.20
C ALA A 71 -6.79 -13.00 -5.29
N ARG A 72 -5.65 -13.62 -4.94
CA ARG A 72 -4.89 -14.48 -5.86
C ARG A 72 -5.65 -15.75 -6.21
N TRP A 73 -6.33 -16.37 -5.26
CA TRP A 73 -7.14 -17.58 -5.50
C TRP A 73 -8.35 -17.31 -6.39
N LYS A 74 -9.05 -16.18 -6.19
CA LYS A 74 -10.20 -15.76 -7.01
C LYS A 74 -9.86 -15.46 -8.48
N SER A 75 -8.58 -15.35 -8.82
CA SER A 75 -8.11 -15.11 -10.20
C SER A 75 -7.93 -16.38 -11.05
N CYS A 76 -8.16 -17.58 -10.47
CA CYS A 76 -8.06 -18.88 -11.16
C CYS A 76 -9.43 -19.41 -11.63
#